data_AF-A0A931LLZ3-F1
#
_entry.id   AF-A0A931LLZ3-F1
#
_cell.length_a   1.000
_cell.length_b   1.000
_cell.length_c   1.000
_cell.angle_alpha   90.00
_cell.angle_beta   90.00
_cell.angle_gamma   90.00
#
_symmetry.space_group_name_H-M   'P 1'
#
loop_
_entity.id
_entity.type
_entity.pdbx_description
1 polymer ?
#
loop_
_entity_poly.entity_id
_entity_poly.type
_entity_poly.pdbx_seq_one_letter_code
_entity_poly.pdbx_strand_id
1 'polypeptide(L)'
;MASKNLQTLTDQIKGFEAKLNNKADLSEIANLREEFTKLKESIGNPMPEESKTVKRPIAVVETTMGTFKFELYTDKAPKTAQNFIDLANKGFYNGLKFHRVAPGFVIQTGDPNGDGSGGPGYTIKLEIAPDLKHDSPGVVAMARSSDPDSAGSQFYITLGAASFLDGKYAIFGRVTDGLNVVKAIGSVPIDDSRGKDGHPLQDVKMTKVTIEPAK
;
A
#
# COMPACT_ATOMS: atom_id res chain seq x y z
N MET A 1 29.52 -9.93 -11.11
CA MET A 1 29.77 -11.05 -12.04
C MET A 1 28.47 -11.60 -12.63
N ALA A 2 27.44 -11.90 -11.82
CA ALA A 2 26.15 -12.41 -12.30
C ALA A 2 25.42 -11.53 -13.34
N SER A 3 25.39 -10.20 -13.15
CA SER A 3 24.72 -9.27 -14.08
C SER A 3 25.38 -9.20 -15.48
N LYS A 4 26.72 -9.35 -15.57
CA LYS A 4 27.41 -9.43 -16.88
C LYS A 4 27.03 -10.71 -17.63
N ASN A 5 26.92 -11.83 -16.92
CA ASN A 5 26.55 -13.13 -17.51
C ASN A 5 25.11 -13.13 -18.05
N LEU A 6 24.18 -12.44 -17.38
CA LEU A 6 22.78 -12.34 -17.82
C LEU A 6 22.62 -11.49 -19.09
N GLN A 7 23.39 -10.39 -19.19
CA GLN A 7 23.40 -9.57 -20.39
C GLN A 7 23.98 -10.34 -21.58
N THR A 8 25.09 -11.07 -21.37
CA THR A 8 25.68 -11.93 -22.41
C THR A 8 24.70 -12.99 -22.92
N LEU A 9 23.95 -13.66 -22.03
CA LEU A 9 22.92 -14.62 -22.44
C LEU A 9 21.77 -13.96 -23.21
N THR A 10 21.35 -12.76 -22.79
CA THR A 10 20.28 -11.99 -23.45
C THR A 10 20.68 -11.62 -24.89
N ASP A 11 21.92 -11.20 -25.09
CA ASP A 11 22.44 -10.83 -26.41
C ASP A 11 22.62 -12.07 -27.31
N GLN A 12 23.01 -13.21 -26.74
CA GLN A 12 23.07 -14.49 -27.46
C GLN A 12 21.68 -14.93 -27.92
N ILE A 13 20.66 -14.92 -27.06
CA ILE A 13 19.28 -15.30 -27.41
C ILE A 13 18.75 -14.43 -28.55
N LYS A 14 18.90 -13.10 -28.47
CA LYS A 14 18.49 -12.18 -29.54
C LYS A 14 19.24 -12.44 -30.84
N GLY A 15 20.53 -12.75 -30.76
CA GLY A 15 21.37 -13.08 -31.92
C GLY A 15 20.95 -14.37 -32.62
N PHE A 16 20.45 -15.37 -31.88
CA PHE A 16 19.86 -16.58 -32.44
C PHE A 16 18.47 -16.33 -33.01
N GLU A 17 17.60 -15.59 -32.30
CA GLU A 17 16.25 -15.27 -32.77
C GLU A 17 16.25 -14.47 -34.09
N ALA A 18 17.26 -13.62 -34.30
CA ALA A 18 17.43 -12.88 -35.54
C ALA A 18 17.93 -13.72 -36.74
N LYS A 19 18.46 -14.94 -36.50
CA LYS A 19 18.98 -15.85 -37.54
C LYS A 19 17.97 -16.95 -37.92
N LEU A 20 16.81 -16.99 -37.27
CA LEU A 20 15.77 -17.99 -37.50
C LEU A 20 15.14 -17.88 -38.89
N ASN A 21 15.59 -18.73 -39.82
CA ASN A 21 14.90 -19.01 -41.08
C ASN A 21 14.63 -20.50 -41.32
N ASN A 22 14.86 -21.40 -40.33
CA ASN A 22 14.48 -22.80 -40.49
C ASN A 22 14.24 -23.57 -39.17
N LYS A 23 13.37 -24.58 -39.24
CA LYS A 23 12.78 -25.35 -38.12
C LYS A 23 13.77 -26.17 -37.25
N ALA A 24 15.06 -26.24 -37.60
CA ALA A 24 16.06 -27.02 -36.85
C ALA A 24 16.59 -26.31 -35.59
N ASP A 25 16.25 -25.03 -35.41
CA ASP A 25 16.85 -24.11 -34.43
C ASP A 25 15.98 -23.94 -33.16
N LEU A 26 14.89 -24.72 -33.05
CA LEU A 26 13.89 -24.59 -31.97
C LEU A 26 14.31 -25.28 -30.66
N SER A 27 15.04 -26.39 -30.74
CA SER A 27 15.50 -27.13 -29.54
C SER A 27 16.65 -26.42 -28.83
N GLU A 28 17.53 -25.77 -29.58
CA GLU A 28 18.67 -25.04 -29.03
C GLU A 28 18.23 -23.76 -28.31
N ILE A 29 17.24 -23.05 -28.89
CA ILE A 29 16.57 -21.91 -28.23
C ILE A 29 15.79 -22.35 -26.98
N ALA A 30 15.13 -23.51 -27.02
CA ALA A 30 14.42 -24.03 -25.84
C ALA A 30 15.38 -24.30 -24.68
N ASN A 31 16.53 -24.91 -24.96
CA ASN A 31 17.56 -25.18 -23.95
C ASN A 31 18.15 -23.88 -23.39
N LEU A 32 18.47 -22.89 -24.25
CA LEU A 32 18.96 -21.58 -23.80
C LEU A 32 17.95 -20.82 -22.94
N ARG A 33 16.65 -20.94 -23.25
CA ARG A 33 15.57 -20.35 -22.43
C ARG A 33 15.44 -21.03 -21.08
N GLU A 34 15.62 -22.35 -21.02
CA GLU A 34 15.59 -23.09 -19.76
C GLU A 34 16.79 -22.74 -18.88
N GLU A 35 17.99 -22.63 -19.47
CA GLU A 35 19.21 -22.20 -18.78
C GLU A 35 19.11 -20.75 -18.28
N PHE A 36 18.55 -19.85 -19.10
CA PHE A 36 18.24 -18.48 -18.70
C PHE A 36 17.25 -18.40 -17.54
N THR A 37 16.24 -19.27 -17.52
CA THR A 37 15.24 -19.33 -16.45
C THR A 37 15.85 -19.82 -15.14
N LYS A 38 16.62 -20.90 -15.17
CA LYS A 38 17.37 -21.42 -14.01
C LYS A 38 18.36 -20.39 -13.47
N LEU A 39 19.03 -19.65 -14.36
CA LEU A 39 19.95 -18.59 -13.96
C LEU A 39 19.19 -17.44 -13.27
N LYS A 40 18.04 -17.00 -13.80
CA LYS A 40 17.15 -16.00 -13.18
C LYS A 40 16.65 -16.41 -11.79
N GLU A 41 16.34 -17.68 -11.60
CA GLU A 41 15.90 -18.21 -10.30
C GLU A 41 17.06 -18.25 -9.29
N SER A 42 18.27 -18.63 -9.74
CA SER A 42 19.46 -18.73 -8.89
C SER A 42 20.01 -17.38 -8.41
N ILE A 43 19.76 -16.30 -9.17
CA ILE A 43 20.19 -14.94 -8.82
C ILE A 43 19.18 -14.19 -7.94
N GLY A 44 18.05 -14.82 -7.58
CA GLY A 44 16.90 -14.16 -6.98
C GLY A 44 16.19 -13.32 -8.04
N ASN A 45 14.86 -13.51 -8.16
CA ASN A 45 14.03 -12.86 -9.16
C ASN A 45 14.43 -11.37 -9.35
N PRO A 46 14.88 -10.93 -10.55
CA PRO A 46 14.92 -9.50 -10.79
C PRO A 46 13.48 -9.00 -10.62
N MET A 47 13.32 -8.00 -9.74
CA MET A 47 12.07 -7.27 -9.57
C MET A 47 11.45 -6.98 -10.95
N PRO A 48 10.12 -7.07 -11.09
CA PRO A 48 9.45 -6.74 -12.35
C PRO A 48 9.95 -5.38 -12.83
N GLU A 49 10.20 -5.30 -14.15
CA GLU A 49 10.73 -4.19 -14.96
C GLU A 49 10.98 -2.87 -14.22
N GLU A 50 12.18 -2.30 -14.38
CA GLU A 50 12.56 -0.95 -13.95
C GLU A 50 11.38 0.02 -14.03
N SER A 51 10.69 0.14 -12.90
CA SER A 51 9.64 1.11 -12.69
C SER A 51 10.30 2.46 -12.87
N LYS A 52 9.85 3.26 -13.84
CA LYS A 52 9.98 4.71 -13.74
C LYS A 52 9.57 5.04 -12.32
N THR A 53 10.52 5.46 -11.48
CA THR A 53 10.26 5.73 -10.06
C THR A 53 9.21 6.82 -10.00
N VAL A 54 7.94 6.44 -9.83
CA VAL A 54 6.84 7.39 -9.72
C VAL A 54 7.06 8.11 -8.41
N LYS A 55 7.50 9.37 -8.51
CA LYS A 55 7.74 10.21 -7.35
C LYS A 55 6.39 10.53 -6.71
N ARG A 56 6.18 10.04 -5.48
CA ARG A 56 4.92 10.19 -4.74
C ARG A 56 5.15 11.02 -3.48
N PRO A 57 4.19 11.88 -3.08
CA PRO A 57 4.23 12.53 -1.78
C PRO A 57 4.22 11.51 -0.64
N ILE A 58 4.83 11.88 0.48
CA ILE A 58 4.86 11.05 1.69
C ILE A 58 4.02 11.72 2.77
N ALA A 59 3.05 11.00 3.32
CA ALA A 59 2.38 11.39 4.53
C ALA A 59 3.25 11.01 5.74
N VAL A 60 3.52 11.97 6.61
CA VAL A 60 4.20 11.75 7.90
C VAL A 60 3.15 11.89 9.00
N VAL A 61 2.94 10.80 9.73
CA VAL A 61 1.95 10.72 10.81
C VAL A 61 2.69 10.55 12.12
N GLU A 62 2.76 11.63 12.90
CA GLU A 62 3.23 11.61 14.28
C GLU A 62 2.08 11.16 15.17
N THR A 63 2.33 10.19 16.05
CA THR A 63 1.33 9.67 17.00
C THR A 63 1.86 9.68 18.42
N THR A 64 0.97 9.46 19.38
CA THR A 64 1.35 9.23 20.79
C THR A 64 2.20 7.97 21.01
N MET A 65 2.33 7.10 20.01
CA MET A 65 3.14 5.86 20.07
C MET A 65 4.36 5.86 19.13
N GLY A 66 4.67 7.02 18.52
CA GLY A 66 5.77 7.18 17.56
C GLY A 66 5.28 7.61 16.18
N THR A 67 6.20 7.68 15.23
CA THR A 67 5.94 8.20 13.89
C THR A 67 5.95 7.08 12.87
N PHE A 68 5.02 7.12 11.93
CA PHE A 68 5.06 6.29 10.72
C PHE A 68 4.88 7.16 9.48
N LYS A 69 5.37 6.66 8.34
CA LYS A 69 5.26 7.32 7.04
C LYS A 69 4.64 6.39 6.03
N PHE A 70 3.87 6.95 5.10
CA PHE A 70 3.36 6.19 3.97
C PHE A 70 3.40 7.01 2.68
N GLU A 71 3.69 6.33 1.57
CA GLU A 71 3.59 6.93 0.24
C GLU A 71 2.13 7.08 -0.18
N LEU A 72 1.83 8.16 -0.90
CA LEU A 72 0.50 8.45 -1.43
C LEU A 72 0.44 8.12 -2.92
N TYR A 73 -0.46 7.23 -3.30
CA TYR A 73 -0.63 6.75 -4.68
C TYR A 73 -1.40 7.75 -5.56
N THR A 74 -0.84 8.95 -5.75
CA THR A 74 -1.42 10.03 -6.55
C THR A 74 -1.62 9.67 -8.03
N ASP A 75 -0.91 8.66 -8.53
CA ASP A 75 -1.05 8.11 -9.88
C ASP A 75 -2.12 7.01 -10.00
N LYS A 76 -2.51 6.35 -8.89
CA LYS A 76 -3.45 5.23 -8.87
C LYS A 76 -4.83 5.60 -8.31
N ALA A 77 -4.85 6.48 -7.33
CA ALA A 77 -6.06 6.99 -6.68
C ALA A 77 -5.94 8.53 -6.48
N PRO A 78 -5.89 9.31 -7.58
CA PRO A 78 -5.57 10.74 -7.54
C PRO A 78 -6.52 11.55 -6.67
N LYS A 79 -7.85 11.33 -6.76
CA LYS A 79 -8.83 12.10 -5.99
C LYS A 79 -8.79 11.73 -4.51
N THR A 80 -8.58 10.45 -4.22
CA THR A 80 -8.47 9.92 -2.86
C THR A 80 -7.22 10.44 -2.17
N ALA A 81 -6.06 10.35 -2.84
CA ALA A 81 -4.81 10.88 -2.34
C ALA A 81 -4.87 12.40 -2.16
N GLN A 82 -5.43 13.14 -3.14
CA GLN A 82 -5.58 14.59 -3.03
C GLN A 82 -6.49 14.99 -1.86
N ASN A 83 -7.61 14.29 -1.65
CA ASN A 83 -8.49 14.52 -0.51
C ASN A 83 -7.75 14.36 0.83
N PHE A 84 -6.95 13.30 0.97
CA PHE A 84 -6.12 13.11 2.17
C PHE A 84 -5.12 14.27 2.35
N ILE A 85 -4.42 14.66 1.28
CA ILE A 85 -3.45 15.77 1.29
C ILE A 85 -4.11 17.08 1.73
N ASP A 86 -5.28 17.40 1.18
CA ASP A 86 -6.01 18.63 1.49
C ASP A 86 -6.46 18.67 2.95
N LEU A 87 -6.95 17.54 3.48
CA LEU A 87 -7.35 17.41 4.88
C LEU A 87 -6.13 17.51 5.82
N ALA A 88 -5.02 16.85 5.49
CA ALA A 88 -3.77 16.92 6.25
C ALA A 88 -3.23 18.36 6.31
N ASN A 89 -3.19 19.06 5.17
CA ASN A 89 -2.72 20.45 5.09
C ASN A 89 -3.60 21.44 5.87
N LYS A 90 -4.89 21.14 6.03
CA LYS A 90 -5.81 21.90 6.90
C LYS A 90 -5.67 21.54 8.39
N GLY A 91 -4.80 20.57 8.73
CA GLY A 91 -4.66 20.06 10.09
C GLY A 91 -5.86 19.22 10.56
N PHE A 92 -6.74 18.78 9.65
CA PHE A 92 -7.97 18.06 9.99
C PHE A 92 -7.71 16.82 10.84
N TYR A 93 -6.63 16.10 10.56
CA TYR A 93 -6.27 14.86 11.24
C TYR A 93 -5.59 15.08 12.60
N ASN A 94 -5.16 16.30 12.93
CA ASN A 94 -4.42 16.57 14.15
C ASN A 94 -5.32 16.39 15.38
N GLY A 95 -4.86 15.59 16.34
CA GLY A 95 -5.58 15.24 17.55
C GLY A 95 -6.59 14.09 17.38
N LEU A 96 -6.86 13.63 16.15
CA LEU A 96 -7.80 12.54 15.92
C LEU A 96 -7.24 11.21 16.42
N LYS A 97 -8.13 10.36 16.95
CA LYS A 97 -7.77 9.07 17.53
C LYS A 97 -7.99 7.91 16.56
N PHE A 98 -7.23 6.84 16.78
CA PHE A 98 -7.55 5.53 16.23
C PHE A 98 -8.78 5.00 16.97
N HIS A 99 -9.96 5.20 16.40
CA HIS A 99 -11.21 4.85 17.06
C HIS A 99 -11.52 3.35 16.95
N ARG A 100 -10.87 2.60 16.06
CA ARG A 100 -11.07 1.15 15.95
C ARG A 100 -9.75 0.43 15.71
N VAL A 101 -9.49 -0.56 16.53
CA VAL A 101 -8.40 -1.51 16.37
C VAL A 101 -9.00 -2.92 16.26
N ALA A 102 -8.66 -3.60 15.18
CA ALA A 102 -9.01 -4.99 14.93
C ALA A 102 -7.69 -5.81 14.83
N PRO A 103 -7.24 -6.44 15.93
CA PRO A 103 -5.97 -7.15 15.98
C PRO A 103 -5.79 -8.14 14.82
N GLY A 104 -4.65 -8.06 14.14
CA GLY A 104 -4.33 -8.88 12.96
C GLY A 104 -5.05 -8.48 11.67
N PHE A 105 -5.99 -7.54 11.72
CA PHE A 105 -6.75 -7.07 10.56
C PHE A 105 -6.41 -5.64 10.17
N VAL A 106 -6.89 -4.63 10.92
CA VAL A 106 -6.70 -3.20 10.60
C VAL A 106 -6.66 -2.33 11.84
N ILE A 107 -6.02 -1.17 11.73
CA ILE A 107 -6.27 -0.01 12.59
C ILE A 107 -6.99 1.06 11.77
N GLN A 108 -8.03 1.68 12.32
CA GLN A 108 -8.88 2.65 11.62
C GLN A 108 -8.94 3.97 12.39
N THR A 109 -8.87 5.07 11.64
CA THR A 109 -8.74 6.44 12.14
C THR A 109 -9.38 7.44 11.17
N GLY A 110 -9.19 8.74 11.42
CA GLY A 110 -9.64 9.82 10.52
C GLY A 110 -11.08 10.27 10.75
N ASP A 111 -11.67 9.90 11.90
CA ASP A 111 -12.99 10.34 12.32
C ASP A 111 -12.90 11.49 13.34
N PRO A 112 -13.47 12.69 13.05
CA PRO A 112 -13.52 13.80 13.99
C PRO A 112 -14.38 13.55 15.25
N ASN A 113 -15.38 12.66 15.17
CA ASN A 113 -16.21 12.30 16.33
C ASN A 113 -15.51 11.25 17.21
N GLY A 114 -14.68 10.42 16.60
CA GLY A 114 -13.92 9.37 17.27
C GLY A 114 -14.75 8.14 17.67
N ASP A 115 -15.94 7.97 17.09
CA ASP A 115 -16.87 6.86 17.35
C ASP A 115 -17.22 6.04 16.08
N GLY A 116 -16.62 6.40 14.94
CA GLY A 116 -16.83 5.83 13.61
C GLY A 116 -17.89 6.54 12.78
N SER A 117 -18.62 7.53 13.32
CA SER A 117 -19.76 8.16 12.65
C SER A 117 -19.43 9.44 11.87
N GLY A 118 -18.31 10.08 12.17
CA GLY A 118 -17.97 11.38 11.60
C GLY A 118 -17.22 11.33 10.27
N GLY A 119 -16.99 12.50 9.71
CA GLY A 119 -16.33 12.70 8.43
C GLY A 119 -16.06 14.18 8.14
N PRO A 120 -15.57 14.52 6.95
CA PRO A 120 -15.17 15.88 6.62
C PRO A 120 -16.34 16.77 6.15
N GLY A 121 -17.59 16.28 6.25
CA GLY A 121 -18.80 16.95 5.77
C GLY A 121 -19.12 16.72 4.30
N TYR A 122 -18.35 15.87 3.60
CA TYR A 122 -18.56 15.48 2.21
C TYR A 122 -18.04 14.06 1.96
N THR A 123 -18.37 13.49 0.80
CA THR A 123 -17.87 12.19 0.35
C THR A 123 -17.14 12.28 -0.99
N ILE A 124 -16.34 11.25 -1.30
CA ILE A 124 -15.58 11.10 -2.54
C ILE A 124 -15.94 9.78 -3.22
N LYS A 125 -15.84 9.77 -4.55
CA LYS A 125 -16.08 8.58 -5.37
C LYS A 125 -15.00 7.51 -5.16
N LEU A 126 -15.39 6.25 -5.27
CA LEU A 126 -14.48 5.11 -5.20
C LEU A 126 -13.50 5.11 -6.38
N GLU A 127 -12.20 5.04 -6.08
CA GLU A 127 -11.13 4.81 -7.05
C GLU A 127 -10.51 3.42 -6.83
N ILE A 128 -10.66 2.51 -7.81
CA ILE A 128 -10.06 1.18 -7.79
C ILE A 128 -8.94 1.10 -8.82
N ALA A 129 -7.75 0.78 -8.36
CA ALA A 129 -6.62 0.37 -9.19
C ALA A 129 -6.50 -1.17 -9.17
N PRO A 130 -6.69 -1.88 -10.30
CA PRO A 130 -6.73 -3.34 -10.32
C PRO A 130 -5.45 -4.04 -9.83
N ASP A 131 -4.31 -3.36 -9.92
CA ASP A 131 -2.98 -3.82 -9.50
C ASP A 131 -2.69 -3.60 -8.02
N LEU A 132 -3.51 -2.81 -7.31
CA LEU A 132 -3.39 -2.64 -5.86
C LEU A 132 -4.22 -3.69 -5.12
N LYS A 133 -3.62 -4.31 -4.11
CA LYS A 133 -4.19 -5.38 -3.29
C LYS A 133 -3.90 -5.16 -1.81
N HIS A 134 -4.78 -5.64 -0.95
CA HIS A 134 -4.56 -5.76 0.49
C HIS A 134 -3.74 -7.02 0.78
N ASP A 135 -2.55 -7.10 0.20
CA ASP A 135 -1.72 -8.31 0.18
C ASP A 135 -0.86 -8.51 1.44
N SER A 136 -0.74 -7.48 2.28
CA SER A 136 0.23 -7.43 3.36
C SER A 136 -0.11 -6.35 4.40
N PRO A 137 0.58 -6.33 5.56
CA PRO A 137 0.49 -5.21 6.50
C PRO A 137 1.01 -3.90 5.89
N GLY A 138 0.42 -2.78 6.30
CA GLY A 138 0.83 -1.45 5.89
C GLY A 138 0.12 -0.89 4.65
N VAL A 139 -0.86 -1.59 4.10
CA VAL A 139 -1.72 -1.05 3.02
C VAL A 139 -2.66 -0.01 3.61
N VAL A 140 -2.73 1.19 3.01
CA VAL A 140 -3.56 2.30 3.46
C VAL A 140 -4.74 2.47 2.50
N ALA A 141 -5.95 2.37 3.02
CA ALA A 141 -7.17 2.44 2.23
C ALA A 141 -8.31 3.19 2.94
N MET A 142 -9.23 3.74 2.16
CA MET A 142 -10.37 4.50 2.69
C MET A 142 -11.38 3.59 3.36
N ALA A 143 -11.87 3.98 4.54
CA ALA A 143 -13.10 3.43 5.09
C ALA A 143 -14.32 4.07 4.42
N ARG A 144 -15.43 3.33 4.35
CA ARG A 144 -16.69 3.79 3.76
C ARG A 144 -17.88 3.07 4.40
N SER A 145 -19.06 3.64 4.22
CA SER A 145 -20.32 2.95 4.51
C SER A 145 -20.64 1.90 3.43
N SER A 146 -21.87 1.36 3.41
CA SER A 146 -22.31 0.42 2.38
C SER A 146 -22.21 0.98 0.97
N ASP A 147 -22.43 2.30 0.80
CA ASP A 147 -22.29 2.99 -0.48
C ASP A 147 -20.80 3.08 -0.89
N PRO A 148 -20.41 2.54 -2.07
CA PRO A 148 -19.06 2.68 -2.62
C PRO A 148 -18.52 4.12 -2.64
N ASP A 149 -19.37 5.12 -2.89
CA ASP A 149 -19.00 6.54 -3.04
C ASP A 149 -19.17 7.36 -1.74
N SER A 150 -19.12 6.69 -0.59
CA SER A 150 -19.30 7.31 0.75
C SER A 150 -18.01 7.50 1.55
N ALA A 151 -16.85 7.20 0.98
CA ALA A 151 -15.58 7.50 1.63
C ALA A 151 -15.46 9.01 1.87
N GLY A 152 -14.86 9.40 2.99
CA GLY A 152 -14.70 10.82 3.38
C GLY A 152 -13.30 11.09 3.88
N SER A 153 -13.12 11.09 5.21
CA SER A 153 -11.83 11.33 5.86
C SER A 153 -11.27 10.08 6.55
N GLN A 154 -12.13 9.11 6.85
CA GLN A 154 -11.74 7.90 7.57
C GLN A 154 -10.93 6.97 6.68
N PHE A 155 -9.83 6.44 7.22
CA PHE A 155 -8.98 5.48 6.55
C PHE A 155 -8.52 4.41 7.53
N TYR A 156 -8.05 3.30 6.99
CA TYR A 156 -7.46 2.21 7.77
C TYR A 156 -6.11 1.80 7.20
N ILE A 157 -5.32 1.18 8.07
CA ILE A 157 -4.02 0.57 7.74
C ILE A 157 -4.10 -0.90 8.09
N THR A 158 -3.76 -1.77 7.13
CA THR A 158 -3.78 -3.22 7.35
C THR A 158 -2.68 -3.68 8.31
N LEU A 159 -3.02 -4.65 9.17
CA LEU A 159 -2.08 -5.35 10.05
C LEU A 159 -1.71 -6.74 9.51
N GLY A 160 -2.38 -7.19 8.45
CA GLY A 160 -2.24 -8.47 7.77
C GLY A 160 -2.83 -8.43 6.36
N ALA A 161 -2.70 -9.52 5.61
CA ALA A 161 -3.36 -9.63 4.31
C ALA A 161 -4.88 -9.69 4.48
N ALA A 162 -5.62 -8.98 3.61
CA ALA A 162 -7.07 -8.83 3.67
C ALA A 162 -7.70 -8.83 2.27
N SER A 163 -7.38 -9.84 1.45
CA SER A 163 -7.81 -9.94 0.04
C SER A 163 -9.34 -9.87 -0.18
N PHE A 164 -10.14 -10.17 0.85
CA PHE A 164 -11.59 -10.01 0.80
C PHE A 164 -12.06 -8.55 0.65
N LEU A 165 -11.17 -7.58 0.86
CA LEU A 165 -11.37 -6.14 0.63
C LEU A 165 -10.99 -5.67 -0.78
N ASP A 166 -10.28 -6.50 -1.56
CA ASP A 166 -9.76 -6.11 -2.87
C ASP A 166 -10.89 -5.71 -3.83
N GLY A 167 -10.67 -4.59 -4.54
CA GLY A 167 -11.65 -4.03 -5.47
C GLY A 167 -12.88 -3.40 -4.82
N LYS A 168 -12.97 -3.36 -3.47
CA LYS A 168 -14.12 -2.82 -2.73
C LYS A 168 -13.83 -1.51 -1.99
N TYR A 169 -12.55 -1.20 -1.79
CA TYR A 169 -12.06 -0.04 -1.05
C TYR A 169 -10.90 0.61 -1.81
N ALA A 170 -10.84 1.94 -1.84
CA ALA A 170 -9.76 2.67 -2.48
C ALA A 170 -8.47 2.54 -1.68
N ILE A 171 -7.51 1.77 -2.19
CA ILE A 171 -6.13 1.78 -1.71
C ILE A 171 -5.46 3.03 -2.26
N PHE A 172 -4.99 3.91 -1.39
CA PHE A 172 -4.39 5.19 -1.79
C PHE A 172 -2.99 5.40 -1.21
N GLY A 173 -2.44 4.42 -0.48
CA GLY A 173 -1.06 4.50 -0.03
C GLY A 173 -0.54 3.22 0.60
N ARG A 174 0.74 3.26 0.99
CA ARG A 174 1.40 2.16 1.69
C ARG A 174 2.47 2.68 2.64
N VAL A 175 2.50 2.12 3.84
CA VAL A 175 3.49 2.41 4.87
C VAL A 175 4.88 2.07 4.35
N THR A 176 5.76 3.06 4.33
CA THR A 176 7.16 2.97 3.89
C THR A 176 8.14 3.03 5.05
N ASP A 177 7.73 3.58 6.19
CA ASP A 177 8.52 3.65 7.41
C ASP A 177 7.61 3.59 8.65
N GLY A 178 8.09 3.02 9.75
CA GLY A 178 7.33 2.92 11.00
C GLY A 178 6.23 1.84 11.02
N LEU A 179 6.36 0.77 10.22
CA LEU A 179 5.41 -0.36 10.28
C LEU A 179 5.36 -1.01 11.68
N ASN A 180 6.45 -0.98 12.43
CA ASN A 180 6.49 -1.39 13.83
C ASN A 180 5.59 -0.52 14.72
N VAL A 181 5.50 0.79 14.47
CA VAL A 181 4.58 1.71 15.17
C VAL A 181 3.14 1.33 14.85
N VAL A 182 2.81 1.14 13.56
CA VAL A 182 1.47 0.69 13.13
C VAL A 182 1.07 -0.63 13.83
N LYS A 183 1.98 -1.60 13.89
CA LYS A 183 1.74 -2.88 14.59
C LYS A 183 1.58 -2.71 16.10
N ALA A 184 2.34 -1.81 16.73
CA ALA A 184 2.22 -1.49 18.14
C ALA A 184 0.84 -0.90 18.47
N ILE A 185 0.35 0.03 17.63
CA ILE A 185 -1.02 0.57 17.73
C ILE A 185 -2.04 -0.56 17.56
N GLY A 186 -1.81 -1.48 16.62
CA GLY A 186 -2.65 -2.65 16.39
C GLY A 186 -2.66 -3.69 17.52
N SER A 187 -1.82 -3.53 18.54
CA SER A 187 -1.66 -4.46 19.66
C SER A 187 -2.04 -3.85 21.01
N VAL A 188 -2.57 -2.61 21.03
CA VAL A 188 -3.03 -1.98 22.28
C VAL A 188 -4.26 -2.72 22.83
N PRO A 189 -4.46 -2.71 24.17
CA PRO A 189 -5.71 -3.18 24.76
C PRO A 189 -6.91 -2.43 24.20
N ILE A 190 -7.98 -3.17 23.87
CA ILE A 190 -9.23 -2.64 23.33
C ILE A 190 -10.42 -3.02 24.23
N ASP A 191 -11.51 -2.25 24.14
CA ASP A 191 -12.83 -2.68 24.58
C ASP A 191 -13.39 -3.68 23.57
N ASP A 192 -13.24 -4.96 23.86
CA ASP A 192 -13.71 -6.09 23.06
C ASP A 192 -15.08 -6.62 23.49
N SER A 193 -15.84 -5.86 24.30
CA SER A 193 -17.15 -6.26 24.80
C SER A 193 -18.17 -6.61 23.71
N ARG A 194 -17.95 -6.16 22.47
CA ARG A 194 -18.82 -6.37 21.31
C ARG A 194 -18.23 -7.24 20.21
N GLY A 195 -17.03 -7.79 20.37
CA GLY A 195 -16.40 -8.59 19.32
C GLY A 195 -14.90 -8.73 19.47
N LYS A 196 -14.21 -9.05 18.38
CA LYS A 196 -12.74 -9.18 18.35
C LYS A 196 -12.05 -7.88 17.95
N ASP A 197 -12.81 -6.81 17.76
CA ASP A 197 -12.36 -5.47 17.43
C ASP A 197 -13.08 -4.45 18.33
N GLY A 198 -12.48 -3.27 18.49
CA GLY A 198 -12.98 -2.31 19.46
C GLY A 198 -12.20 -1.01 19.55
N HIS A 199 -12.66 -0.14 20.44
CA HIS A 199 -11.97 1.11 20.77
C HIS A 199 -10.75 0.80 21.66
N PRO A 200 -9.58 1.41 21.43
CA PRO A 200 -8.49 1.37 22.40
C PRO A 200 -8.94 1.81 23.80
N LEU A 201 -8.55 1.06 24.84
CA LEU A 201 -8.83 1.44 26.24
C LEU A 201 -8.10 2.72 26.65
N GLN A 202 -6.99 3.01 25.99
CA GLN A 202 -6.28 4.29 26.07
C GLN A 202 -6.18 4.89 24.68
N ASP A 203 -6.57 6.15 24.55
CA ASP A 203 -6.55 6.85 23.26
C ASP A 203 -5.13 6.85 22.66
N VAL A 204 -5.03 6.34 21.43
CA VAL A 204 -3.89 6.59 20.55
C VAL A 204 -4.28 7.67 19.55
N LYS A 205 -3.50 8.75 19.47
CA LYS A 205 -3.84 9.94 18.67
C LYS A 205 -2.78 10.24 17.62
N MET A 206 -3.21 10.72 16.46
CA MET A 206 -2.33 11.40 15.50
C MET A 206 -2.07 12.81 16.04
N THR A 207 -0.91 13.05 16.61
CA THR A 207 -0.56 14.36 17.17
C THR A 207 -0.35 15.39 16.07
N LYS A 208 0.20 14.96 14.94
CA LYS A 208 0.42 15.80 13.76
C LYS A 208 0.46 14.97 12.48
N VAL A 209 -0.19 15.46 11.43
CA VAL A 209 -0.10 14.90 10.08
C VAL A 209 0.44 15.95 9.13
N THR A 210 1.50 15.63 8.39
CA THR A 210 2.09 16.52 7.38
C THR A 210 2.37 15.78 6.07
N ILE A 211 2.47 16.54 4.98
CA ILE A 211 2.78 16.01 3.65
C ILE A 211 4.18 16.49 3.24
N GLU A 212 5.10 15.55 3.06
CA GLU A 212 6.36 15.80 2.36
C GLU A 212 6.13 15.66 0.84
N PRO A 213 6.52 16.64 0.02
CA PRO A 213 6.33 16.57 -1.43
C PRO A 213 7.19 15.48 -2.06
N ALA A 214 6.74 15.00 -3.21
CA ALA A 214 7.48 14.05 -4.04
C ALA A 214 8.87 14.62 -4.42
N LYS A 215 9.95 13.97 -4.00
CA LYS A 215 11.34 14.41 -4.29
C LYS A 215 11.85 13.89 -5.63
#